data_AF-A0A4Q3VI78-F1
#
_entry.id   AF-A0A4Q3VI78-F1
#
_cell.length_a   1.000
_cell.length_b   1.000
_cell.length_c   1.000
_cell.angle_alpha   90.00
_cell.angle_beta   90.00
_cell.angle_gamma   90.00
#
_symmetry.space_group_name_H-M   'P 1'
#
loop_
_entity.id
_entity.type
_entity.pdbx_description
1 polymer ?
#
loop_
_entity_poly.entity_id
_entity_poly.type
_entity_poly.pdbx_seq_one_letter_code
_entity_poly.pdbx_strand_id
1 'polypeptide(L)'
;MEHLGRWLKKNAERRFGTPWFALGMLSMAPAMVLGPATATFGMSSDPKAAAPNLLGLGALAAVGWIPFARFRHRRRNQPDFQSLISAHIRGLLVERLGVNAPVLEEAATEAEQIVLLSSRSPVPKPLGQEIAREANLRMERMVDLAAGSAANHGFTRDGATAQIEKDSDWLARTRETIERATLRGLEPLEDPEGSLIRLRELASEREAALQELRT
;
A
#
# COMPACT_ATOMS: atom_id res chain seq x y z
N MET A 1 -0.74 20.60 -1.94
CA MET A 1 -1.01 19.21 -2.40
C MET A 1 0.19 18.64 -3.16
N GLU A 2 1.41 18.97 -2.74
CA GLU A 2 2.65 18.50 -3.35
C GLU A 2 3.17 17.24 -2.64
N HIS A 3 3.11 17.21 -1.30
CA HIS A 3 3.60 16.09 -0.49
C HIS A 3 2.74 14.85 -0.71
N LEU A 4 1.41 14.99 -0.70
CA LEU A 4 0.51 13.90 -1.00
C LEU A 4 0.71 13.38 -2.43
N GLY A 5 0.90 14.27 -3.41
CA GLY A 5 1.16 13.91 -4.79
C GLY A 5 2.44 13.08 -4.98
N ARG A 6 3.54 13.51 -4.35
CA ARG A 6 4.82 12.77 -4.36
C ARG A 6 4.70 11.44 -3.65
N TRP A 7 4.05 11.41 -2.48
CA TRP A 7 3.81 10.19 -1.72
C TRP A 7 2.98 9.19 -2.55
N LEU A 8 1.91 9.64 -3.21
CA LEU A 8 1.10 8.82 -4.11
C LEU A 8 1.97 8.24 -5.22
N LYS A 9 2.75 9.05 -5.94
CA LYS A 9 3.62 8.56 -7.02
C LYS A 9 4.59 7.47 -6.54
N LYS A 10 5.22 7.68 -5.38
CA LYS A 10 6.20 6.73 -4.80
C LYS A 10 5.55 5.41 -4.36
N ASN A 11 4.35 5.45 -3.79
CA ASN A 11 3.65 4.25 -3.34
C ASN A 11 2.81 3.57 -4.44
N ALA A 12 2.57 4.24 -5.56
CA ALA A 12 1.97 3.65 -6.75
C ALA A 12 2.79 2.45 -7.23
N GLU A 13 4.11 2.60 -7.37
CA GLU A 13 4.99 1.52 -7.83
C GLU A 13 4.97 0.31 -6.88
N ARG A 14 4.94 0.56 -5.56
CA ARG A 14 4.82 -0.49 -4.54
C ARG A 14 3.47 -1.20 -4.58
N ARG A 15 2.37 -0.46 -4.75
CA ARG A 15 1.03 -1.04 -4.84
C ARG A 15 0.84 -1.78 -6.15
N PHE A 16 1.17 -1.20 -7.29
CA PHE A 16 0.87 -1.80 -8.60
C PHE A 16 1.78 -2.95 -8.96
N GLY A 17 2.94 -3.09 -8.29
CA GLY A 17 3.77 -4.28 -8.34
C GLY A 17 3.89 -4.80 -9.77
N THR A 18 4.80 -4.19 -10.53
CA THR A 18 5.30 -4.68 -11.82
C THR A 18 5.33 -6.21 -11.96
N PRO A 19 5.69 -7.02 -10.93
CA PRO A 19 5.60 -8.48 -11.03
C PRO A 19 4.19 -9.08 -11.23
N TRP A 20 3.12 -8.61 -10.58
CA TRP A 20 1.81 -9.30 -10.64
C TRP A 20 1.02 -9.02 -11.91
N PHE A 21 1.12 -7.79 -12.43
CA PHE A 21 0.54 -7.43 -13.71
C PHE A 21 1.33 -8.08 -14.87
N ALA A 22 2.66 -8.13 -14.77
CA ALA A 22 3.52 -8.84 -15.71
C ALA A 22 3.32 -10.37 -15.66
N LEU A 23 3.14 -10.97 -14.48
CA LEU A 23 2.78 -12.40 -14.32
C LEU A 23 1.41 -12.70 -14.94
N GLY A 24 0.42 -11.81 -14.77
CA GLY A 24 -0.88 -11.91 -15.44
C GLY A 24 -0.76 -11.86 -16.97
N MET A 25 0.02 -10.91 -17.50
CA MET A 25 0.28 -10.78 -18.94
C MET A 25 1.12 -11.94 -19.51
N LEU A 26 2.15 -12.41 -18.79
CA LEU A 26 2.95 -13.59 -19.16
C LEU A 26 2.12 -14.87 -19.17
N SER A 27 1.09 -14.99 -18.32
CA SER A 27 0.15 -16.10 -18.37
C SER A 27 -0.83 -16.05 -19.55
N MET A 28 -0.99 -14.89 -20.21
CA MET A 28 -1.73 -14.77 -21.47
C MET A 28 -0.89 -15.13 -22.70
N ALA A 29 0.45 -15.14 -22.60
CA ALA A 29 1.33 -15.47 -23.72
C ALA A 29 1.09 -16.89 -24.28
N PRO A 30 0.89 -17.95 -23.46
CA PRO A 30 0.51 -19.26 -23.96
C PRO A 30 -0.85 -19.25 -24.66
N ALA A 31 -1.85 -18.52 -24.15
CA ALA A 31 -3.18 -18.48 -24.76
C ALA A 31 -3.20 -17.74 -26.11
N MET A 32 -2.39 -16.68 -26.26
CA MET A 32 -2.27 -15.92 -27.51
C MET A 32 -1.37 -16.60 -28.55
N VAL A 33 -0.31 -17.29 -28.12
CA VAL A 33 0.62 -18.00 -29.03
C VAL A 33 0.12 -19.40 -29.40
N LEU A 34 -0.56 -20.10 -28.49
CA LEU A 34 -1.02 -21.48 -28.70
C LEU A 34 -2.48 -21.57 -29.13
N GLY A 35 -3.29 -20.50 -29.04
CA GLY A 35 -4.64 -20.45 -29.60
C GLY A 35 -4.69 -20.74 -31.11
N PRO A 36 -3.79 -20.15 -31.92
CA PRO A 36 -3.66 -20.50 -33.34
C PRO A 36 -3.04 -21.90 -33.54
N ALA A 37 -2.13 -22.34 -32.68
CA ALA A 37 -1.47 -23.64 -32.79
C ALA A 37 -2.40 -24.81 -32.47
N THR A 38 -3.30 -24.68 -31.49
CA THR A 38 -4.32 -25.71 -31.21
C THR A 38 -5.43 -25.73 -32.26
N ALA A 39 -5.73 -24.59 -32.89
CA ALA A 39 -6.63 -24.53 -34.03
C ALA A 39 -6.04 -25.27 -35.26
N THR A 40 -4.72 -25.22 -35.47
CA THR A 40 -4.05 -25.97 -36.55
C THR A 40 -3.84 -27.45 -36.23
N PHE A 41 -3.58 -27.83 -34.97
CA PHE A 41 -3.50 -29.23 -34.55
C PHE A 41 -4.87 -29.92 -34.34
N GLY A 42 -5.95 -29.14 -34.17
CA GLY A 42 -7.35 -29.60 -34.10
C GLY A 42 -7.89 -30.20 -35.41
N MET A 43 -7.10 -30.18 -36.49
CA MET A 43 -7.37 -30.93 -37.73
C MET A 43 -6.78 -32.36 -37.71
N SER A 44 -6.19 -32.81 -36.59
CA SER A 44 -5.87 -34.23 -36.43
C SER A 44 -7.09 -34.98 -35.89
N SER A 45 -7.51 -36.03 -36.62
CA SER A 45 -8.73 -36.79 -36.40
C SER A 45 -8.72 -37.72 -35.18
N ASP A 46 -7.73 -37.61 -34.29
CA ASP A 46 -7.56 -38.54 -33.17
C ASP A 46 -7.81 -37.87 -31.80
N PRO A 47 -9.01 -38.06 -31.21
CA PRO A 47 -9.41 -37.39 -29.97
C PRO A 47 -8.55 -37.78 -28.75
N LYS A 48 -7.82 -38.90 -28.82
CA LYS A 48 -6.94 -39.37 -27.74
C LYS A 48 -5.64 -38.56 -27.64
N ALA A 49 -5.18 -37.95 -28.73
CA ALA A 49 -3.99 -37.10 -28.76
C ALA A 49 -4.28 -35.62 -28.44
N ALA A 50 -5.51 -35.15 -28.71
CA ALA A 50 -5.93 -33.77 -28.47
C ALA A 50 -6.24 -33.47 -26.99
N ALA A 51 -6.80 -34.45 -26.26
CA ALA A 51 -7.20 -34.31 -24.86
C ALA A 51 -6.07 -33.87 -23.90
N PRO A 52 -4.86 -34.48 -23.91
CA PRO A 52 -3.79 -34.06 -22.99
C PRO A 52 -3.22 -32.67 -23.31
N ASN A 53 -3.22 -32.25 -24.58
CA ASN A 53 -2.76 -30.91 -24.98
C ASN A 53 -3.74 -29.81 -24.56
N LEU A 54 -5.05 -30.07 -24.68
CA LEU A 54 -6.10 -29.16 -24.19
C LEU A 54 -6.13 -29.08 -22.66
N LEU A 55 -5.97 -30.21 -21.96
CA LEU A 55 -5.90 -30.24 -20.50
C LEU A 55 -4.63 -29.58 -19.96
N GLY A 56 -3.48 -29.78 -20.60
CA GLY A 56 -2.22 -29.12 -20.23
C GLY A 56 -2.27 -27.60 -20.43
N LEU A 57 -2.91 -27.13 -21.51
CA LEU A 57 -3.13 -25.71 -21.76
C LEU A 57 -4.13 -25.08 -20.80
N GLY A 58 -5.22 -25.78 -20.48
CA GLY A 58 -6.19 -25.36 -19.46
C GLY A 58 -5.56 -25.24 -18.07
N ALA A 59 -4.69 -26.18 -17.70
CA ALA A 59 -3.95 -26.16 -16.45
C ALA A 59 -2.97 -24.98 -16.38
N LEU A 60 -2.21 -24.70 -17.44
CA LEU A 60 -1.28 -23.56 -17.50
C LEU A 60 -2.01 -22.21 -17.47
N ALA A 61 -3.17 -22.09 -18.12
CA ALA A 61 -4.02 -20.90 -18.04
C ALA A 61 -4.56 -20.68 -16.62
N ALA A 62 -4.94 -21.75 -15.90
CA ALA A 62 -5.45 -21.68 -14.53
C ALA A 62 -4.36 -21.26 -13.51
N VAL A 63 -3.12 -21.71 -13.69
CA VAL A 63 -1.98 -21.37 -12.80
C VAL A 63 -1.70 -19.86 -12.80
N GLY A 64 -1.91 -19.16 -13.91
CA GLY A 64 -1.82 -17.70 -13.97
C GLY A 64 -3.10 -16.97 -13.55
N TRP A 65 -4.27 -17.48 -13.95
CA TRP A 65 -5.54 -16.81 -13.71
C TRP A 65 -6.03 -16.89 -12.27
N ILE A 66 -5.82 -18.00 -11.55
CA ILE A 66 -6.28 -18.14 -10.16
C ILE A 66 -5.62 -17.09 -9.24
N PRO A 67 -4.28 -16.93 -9.22
CA PRO A 67 -3.67 -15.88 -8.40
C PRO A 67 -4.01 -14.47 -8.89
N PHE A 68 -4.12 -14.25 -10.21
CA PHE A 68 -4.52 -12.95 -10.76
C PHE A 68 -5.98 -12.58 -10.44
N ALA A 69 -6.91 -13.52 -10.56
CA ALA A 69 -8.31 -13.34 -10.19
C ALA A 69 -8.47 -13.14 -8.68
N ARG A 70 -7.70 -13.86 -7.86
CA ARG A 70 -7.68 -13.67 -6.40
C ARG A 70 -7.08 -12.32 -6.02
N PHE A 71 -6.04 -11.86 -6.71
CA PHE A 71 -5.46 -10.53 -6.58
C PHE A 71 -6.47 -9.44 -6.97
N ARG A 72 -7.09 -9.56 -8.15
CA ARG A 72 -8.13 -8.65 -8.65
C ARG A 72 -9.34 -8.61 -7.72
N HIS A 73 -9.76 -9.76 -7.21
CA HIS A 73 -10.87 -9.85 -6.25
C HIS A 73 -10.52 -9.18 -4.92
N ARG A 74 -9.31 -9.37 -4.40
CA ARG A 74 -8.82 -8.68 -3.19
C ARG A 74 -8.70 -7.16 -3.38
N ARG A 75 -8.47 -6.71 -4.62
CA ARG A 75 -8.31 -5.28 -4.96
C ARG A 75 -9.56 -4.63 -5.55
N ARG A 76 -10.66 -5.37 -5.73
CA ARG A 76 -11.87 -4.88 -6.40
C ARG A 76 -12.48 -3.65 -5.73
N ASN A 77 -12.25 -3.51 -4.42
CA ASN A 77 -12.79 -2.43 -3.62
C ASN A 77 -11.71 -1.52 -3.02
N GLN A 78 -10.44 -1.67 -3.43
CA GLN A 78 -9.43 -0.66 -3.11
C GLN A 78 -9.72 0.59 -3.94
N PRO A 79 -9.60 1.79 -3.37
CA PRO A 79 -9.81 3.00 -4.13
C PRO A 79 -8.80 3.03 -5.27
N ASP A 80 -9.28 3.40 -6.46
CA ASP A 80 -8.44 3.35 -7.66
C ASP A 80 -7.31 4.38 -7.51
N PHE A 81 -6.15 3.91 -7.12
CA PHE A 81 -5.00 4.75 -6.82
C PHE A 81 -4.50 5.47 -8.08
N GLN A 82 -4.73 4.91 -9.29
CA GLN A 82 -4.50 5.60 -10.57
C GLN A 82 -5.44 6.79 -10.74
N SER A 83 -6.68 6.67 -10.26
CA SER A 83 -7.64 7.77 -10.28
C SER A 83 -7.23 8.94 -9.37
N LEU A 84 -6.54 8.66 -8.26
CA LEU A 84 -5.97 9.69 -7.38
C LEU A 84 -4.72 10.32 -8.01
N ILE A 85 -3.83 9.53 -8.62
CA ILE A 85 -2.65 10.05 -9.31
C ILE A 85 -3.05 10.92 -10.51
N SER A 86 -4.01 10.47 -11.31
CA SER A 86 -4.52 11.26 -12.43
C SER A 86 -5.24 12.53 -11.97
N ALA A 87 -5.96 12.49 -10.83
CA ALA A 87 -6.52 13.69 -10.21
C ALA A 87 -5.42 14.66 -9.73
N HIS A 88 -4.30 14.15 -9.21
CA HIS A 88 -3.14 14.98 -8.87
C HIS A 88 -2.57 15.71 -10.08
N ILE A 89 -2.29 14.97 -11.17
CA ILE A 89 -1.73 15.52 -12.41
C ILE A 89 -2.63 16.59 -13.02
N ARG A 90 -3.96 16.44 -12.85
CA ARG A 90 -4.96 17.40 -13.33
C ARG A 90 -5.26 18.55 -12.36
N GLY A 91 -4.65 18.58 -11.18
CA GLY A 91 -4.92 19.58 -10.14
C GLY A 91 -6.26 19.41 -9.40
N LEU A 92 -6.99 18.31 -9.63
CA LEU A 92 -8.33 18.05 -9.09
C LEU A 92 -8.31 17.20 -7.81
N LEU A 93 -7.15 17.07 -7.16
CA LEU A 93 -7.00 16.20 -6.00
C LEU A 93 -7.83 16.71 -4.79
N VAL A 94 -7.88 18.03 -4.60
CA VAL A 94 -8.65 18.67 -3.52
C VAL A 94 -10.13 18.42 -3.70
N GLU A 95 -10.65 18.58 -4.92
CA GLU A 95 -12.06 18.33 -5.23
C GLU A 95 -12.46 16.87 -4.99
N ARG A 96 -11.56 15.94 -5.30
CA ARG A 96 -11.81 14.51 -5.17
C ARG A 96 -11.75 14.01 -3.72
N LEU A 97 -10.87 14.57 -2.91
CA LEU A 97 -10.70 14.21 -1.49
C LEU A 97 -11.58 15.06 -0.57
N GLY A 98 -12.10 16.19 -1.06
CA GLY A 98 -12.98 17.10 -0.35
C GLY A 98 -12.37 17.56 0.98
N VAL A 99 -13.12 17.38 2.06
CA VAL A 99 -12.76 17.81 3.42
C VAL A 99 -11.50 17.12 3.95
N ASN A 100 -11.16 15.92 3.43
CA ASN A 100 -9.99 15.16 3.88
C ASN A 100 -8.69 15.61 3.20
N ALA A 101 -8.76 16.41 2.14
CA ALA A 101 -7.59 16.86 1.39
C ALA A 101 -6.50 17.54 2.26
N PRO A 102 -6.80 18.54 3.11
CA PRO A 102 -5.78 19.18 3.94
C PRO A 102 -5.15 18.22 4.95
N VAL A 103 -5.97 17.40 5.63
CA VAL A 103 -5.50 16.42 6.61
C VAL A 103 -4.54 15.41 5.97
N LEU A 104 -4.84 14.95 4.75
CA LEU A 104 -3.98 14.02 4.03
C LEU A 104 -2.69 14.66 3.51
N GLU A 105 -2.70 15.95 3.17
CA GLU A 105 -1.46 16.66 2.79
C GLU A 105 -0.51 16.82 3.97
N GLU A 106 -1.05 17.19 5.13
CA GLU A 106 -0.28 17.27 6.37
C GLU A 106 0.26 15.90 6.76
N ALA A 107 -0.59 14.86 6.77
CA ALA A 107 -0.17 13.50 7.05
C ALA A 107 0.88 12.97 6.05
N ALA A 108 0.78 13.32 4.77
CA ALA A 108 1.80 12.99 3.77
C ALA A 108 3.14 13.68 4.08
N THR A 109 3.09 14.92 4.52
CA THR A 109 4.26 15.70 4.93
C THR A 109 4.93 15.05 6.14
N GLU A 110 4.16 14.69 7.16
CA GLU A 110 4.65 14.00 8.36
C GLU A 110 5.26 12.62 8.02
N ALA A 111 4.59 11.84 7.17
CA ALA A 111 5.11 10.56 6.71
C ALA A 111 6.42 10.68 5.91
N GLU A 112 6.53 11.69 5.03
CA GLU A 112 7.79 11.98 4.32
C GLU A 112 8.93 12.33 5.29
N GLN A 113 8.65 13.19 6.28
CA GLN A 113 9.63 13.60 7.28
C GLN A 113 10.07 12.42 8.17
N ILE A 114 9.13 11.58 8.63
CA ILE A 114 9.46 10.36 9.38
C ILE A 114 10.40 9.46 8.58
N VAL A 115 10.10 9.21 7.30
CA VAL A 115 10.94 8.36 6.45
C VAL A 115 12.33 8.95 6.25
N LEU A 116 12.45 10.27 6.16
CA LEU A 116 13.74 10.95 6.05
C LEU A 116 14.54 10.87 7.36
N LEU A 117 13.91 11.20 8.48
CA LEU A 117 14.58 11.27 9.78
C LEU A 117 14.90 9.89 10.36
N SER A 118 14.08 8.87 10.09
CA SER A 118 14.31 7.50 10.56
C SER A 118 15.54 6.82 9.94
N SER A 119 16.04 7.38 8.84
CA SER A 119 17.30 6.96 8.20
C SER A 119 18.55 7.57 8.84
N ARG A 120 18.39 8.54 9.75
CA ARG A 120 19.48 9.29 10.38
C ARG A 120 19.82 8.74 11.77
N SER A 121 21.10 8.88 12.13
CA SER A 121 21.55 8.70 13.52
C SER A 121 20.85 9.72 14.43
N PRO A 122 20.48 9.38 15.69
CA PRO A 122 20.82 8.19 16.48
C PRO A 122 19.80 7.05 16.42
N VAL A 123 18.82 7.09 15.51
CA VAL A 123 17.82 6.02 15.42
C VAL A 123 18.48 4.74 14.90
N PRO A 124 18.39 3.61 15.63
CA PRO A 124 18.91 2.34 15.14
C PRO A 124 18.23 1.98 13.81
N LYS A 125 19.03 1.59 12.80
CA LYS A 125 18.55 1.20 11.47
C LYS A 125 17.33 0.26 11.47
N PRO A 126 17.27 -0.83 12.27
CA PRO A 126 16.09 -1.71 12.26
C PRO A 126 14.82 -0.99 12.75
N LEU A 127 14.93 -0.22 13.84
CA LEU A 127 13.82 0.57 14.38
C LEU A 127 13.37 1.66 13.39
N GLY A 128 14.33 2.34 12.75
CA GLY A 128 14.02 3.37 11.76
C GLY A 128 13.31 2.82 10.51
N GLN A 129 13.64 1.59 10.09
CA GLN A 129 12.94 0.90 9.00
C GLN A 129 11.52 0.52 9.40
N GLU A 130 11.32 0.05 10.63
CA GLU A 130 10.03 -0.38 11.14
C GLU A 130 9.07 0.80 11.29
N ILE A 131 9.55 1.93 11.83
CA ILE A 131 8.76 3.16 11.93
C ILE A 131 8.44 3.75 10.55
N ALA A 132 9.41 3.76 9.62
CA ALA A 132 9.16 4.20 8.25
C ALA A 132 8.13 3.32 7.54
N ARG A 133 8.14 2.00 7.81
CA ARG A 133 7.15 1.07 7.28
C ARG A 133 5.78 1.37 7.87
N GLU A 134 5.68 1.57 9.17
CA GLU A 134 4.41 1.85 9.85
C GLU A 134 3.81 3.20 9.43
N ALA A 135 4.63 4.24 9.30
CA ALA A 135 4.19 5.55 8.79
C ALA A 135 3.60 5.45 7.38
N ASN A 136 4.22 4.67 6.49
CA ASN A 136 3.67 4.42 5.15
C ASN A 136 2.34 3.65 5.22
N LEU A 137 2.21 2.65 6.09
CA LEU A 137 0.99 1.85 6.22
C LEU A 137 -0.19 2.65 6.80
N ARG A 138 0.07 3.56 7.74
CA ARG A 138 -0.96 4.45 8.30
C ARG A 138 -1.39 5.49 7.30
N MET A 139 -0.45 6.13 6.61
CA MET A 139 -0.77 7.03 5.51
C MET A 139 -1.58 6.34 4.40
N GLU A 140 -1.22 5.10 4.08
CA GLU A 140 -1.95 4.27 3.12
C GLU A 140 -3.40 3.99 3.56
N ARG A 141 -3.60 3.66 4.83
CA ARG A 141 -4.93 3.47 5.42
C ARG A 141 -5.75 4.76 5.37
N MET A 142 -5.17 5.90 5.72
CA MET A 142 -5.87 7.18 5.69
C MET A 142 -6.34 7.53 4.27
N VAL A 143 -5.50 7.33 3.26
CA VAL A 143 -5.87 7.54 1.84
C VAL A 143 -7.00 6.61 1.42
N ASP A 144 -6.92 5.34 1.81
CA ASP A 144 -7.95 4.34 1.51
C ASP A 144 -9.31 4.73 2.14
N LEU A 145 -9.31 5.06 3.43
CA LEU A 145 -10.49 5.51 4.16
C LEU A 145 -11.09 6.79 3.56
N ALA A 146 -10.26 7.78 3.25
CA ALA A 146 -10.69 9.06 2.68
C ALA A 146 -11.22 8.94 1.25
N ALA A 147 -10.68 8.01 0.45
CA ALA A 147 -11.14 7.76 -0.92
C ALA A 147 -12.38 6.85 -1.00
N GLY A 148 -13.00 6.55 0.15
CA GLY A 148 -14.30 5.88 0.22
C GLY A 148 -14.23 4.36 0.36
N SER A 149 -13.07 3.78 0.70
CA SER A 149 -12.97 2.34 1.00
C SER A 149 -13.25 1.99 2.46
N ALA A 150 -13.82 2.90 3.25
CA ALA A 150 -14.21 2.69 4.64
C ALA A 150 -14.98 1.38 4.88
N ALA A 151 -15.96 1.09 4.01
CA ALA A 151 -16.75 -0.14 4.08
C ALA A 151 -15.92 -1.42 3.93
N ASN A 152 -14.79 -1.37 3.21
CA ASN A 152 -13.91 -2.53 3.00
C ASN A 152 -12.99 -2.82 4.18
N HIS A 153 -12.81 -1.82 5.03
CA HIS A 153 -12.13 -1.96 6.31
C HIS A 153 -13.11 -2.23 7.46
N GLY A 154 -14.41 -2.37 7.17
CA GLY A 154 -15.45 -2.60 8.17
C GLY A 154 -15.84 -1.34 8.96
N PHE A 155 -15.43 -0.14 8.52
CA PHE A 155 -15.73 1.10 9.21
C PHE A 155 -17.01 1.77 8.71
N THR A 156 -17.76 2.36 9.64
CA THR A 156 -18.75 3.41 9.34
C THR A 156 -18.03 4.68 8.87
N ARG A 157 -18.76 5.64 8.28
CA ARG A 157 -18.19 6.93 7.87
C ARG A 157 -17.56 7.67 9.06
N ASP A 158 -18.20 7.61 10.22
CA ASP A 158 -17.71 8.24 11.45
C ASP A 158 -16.48 7.48 11.99
N GLY A 159 -16.51 6.14 11.95
CA GLY A 159 -15.36 5.32 12.33
C GLY A 159 -14.15 5.51 11.42
N ALA A 160 -14.36 5.75 10.12
CA ALA A 160 -13.29 6.07 9.19
C ALA A 160 -12.66 7.44 9.50
N THR A 161 -13.48 8.43 9.88
CA THR A 161 -13.00 9.76 10.26
C THR A 161 -12.17 9.70 11.56
N ALA A 162 -12.68 9.02 12.58
CA ALA A 162 -11.95 8.81 13.84
C ALA A 162 -10.63 8.04 13.63
N GLN A 163 -10.61 7.06 12.73
CA GLN A 163 -9.39 6.33 12.40
C GLN A 163 -8.37 7.20 11.64
N ILE A 164 -8.85 8.08 10.74
CA ILE A 164 -7.99 9.07 10.06
C ILE A 164 -7.35 10.00 11.08
N GLU A 165 -8.11 10.53 12.04
CA GLU A 165 -7.61 11.39 13.12
C GLU A 165 -6.57 10.66 13.99
N LYS A 166 -6.86 9.41 14.40
CA LYS A 166 -5.92 8.59 15.17
C LYS A 166 -4.60 8.35 14.43
N ASP A 167 -4.66 8.14 13.12
CA ASP A 167 -3.48 7.90 12.29
C ASP A 167 -2.71 9.20 12.01
N SER A 168 -3.38 10.35 11.82
CA SER A 168 -2.71 11.65 11.71
C SER A 168 -2.00 12.02 13.01
N ASP A 169 -2.65 11.82 14.16
CA ASP A 169 -2.06 12.12 15.48
C ASP A 169 -0.85 11.24 15.78
N TRP A 170 -0.89 9.98 15.33
CA TRP A 170 0.25 9.09 15.43
C TRP A 170 1.43 9.58 14.57
N LEU A 171 1.16 10.00 13.32
CA LEU A 171 2.20 10.53 12.43
C LEU A 171 2.84 11.78 13.02
N ALA A 172 2.05 12.75 13.48
CA ALA A 172 2.56 13.97 14.09
C ALA A 172 3.44 13.69 15.33
N ARG A 173 2.95 12.86 16.28
CA ARG A 173 3.71 12.49 17.49
C ARG A 173 4.98 11.71 17.17
N THR A 174 4.92 10.82 16.18
CA THR A 174 6.08 10.02 15.76
C THR A 174 7.14 10.89 15.11
N ARG A 175 6.74 11.83 14.23
CA ARG A 175 7.66 12.79 13.64
C ARG A 175 8.34 13.61 14.71
N GLU A 176 7.56 14.18 15.64
CA GLU A 176 8.11 15.01 16.71
C GLU A 176 9.09 14.20 17.59
N THR A 177 8.76 12.95 17.91
CA THR A 177 9.61 12.08 18.73
C THR A 177 10.92 11.74 18.01
N ILE A 178 10.86 11.39 16.71
CA ILE A 178 12.05 11.16 15.90
C ILE A 178 12.86 12.44 15.73
N GLU A 179 12.21 13.58 15.53
CA GLU A 179 12.86 14.88 15.37
C GLU A 179 13.63 15.27 16.63
N ARG A 180 13.03 15.10 17.81
CA ARG A 180 13.72 15.27 19.09
C ARG A 180 14.91 14.32 19.23
N ALA A 181 14.77 13.07 18.78
CA ALA A 181 15.86 12.11 18.81
C ALA A 181 16.99 12.46 17.81
N THR A 182 16.69 13.08 16.66
CA THR A 182 17.63 13.24 15.53
C THR A 182 18.20 14.65 15.34
N LEU A 183 17.44 15.72 15.60
CA LEU A 183 17.82 17.10 15.27
C LEU A 183 18.41 17.91 16.43
N ARG A 184 18.29 17.46 17.69
CA ARG A 184 18.98 18.11 18.82
C ARG A 184 20.44 17.66 18.93
N GLY A 185 21.23 17.96 17.90
CA GLY A 185 22.68 17.89 17.99
C GLY A 185 23.20 19.10 18.78
N LEU A 186 23.46 18.95 20.08
CA LEU A 186 24.53 19.59 20.89
C LEU A 186 24.21 19.69 22.39
N GLU A 187 22.96 19.53 22.80
CA GLU A 187 22.66 19.32 24.22
C GLU A 187 22.60 17.82 24.52
N PRO A 188 23.18 17.34 25.63
CA PRO A 188 22.94 15.98 26.08
C PRO A 188 21.43 15.82 26.20
N LEU A 189 20.87 14.84 25.48
CA LEU A 189 19.57 14.33 25.86
C LEU A 189 19.68 13.95 27.34
N GLU A 190 18.90 14.59 28.21
CA GLU A 190 18.76 14.14 29.60
C GLU A 190 18.24 12.69 29.63
N ASP A 191 17.57 12.25 28.55
CA ASP A 191 17.09 10.87 28.39
C ASP A 191 16.98 10.42 26.90
N PRO A 192 18.10 10.01 26.26
CA PRO A 192 18.08 9.46 24.90
C PRO A 192 17.38 8.11 24.85
N GLU A 193 17.37 7.39 25.97
CA GLU A 193 16.79 6.07 26.10
C GLU A 193 15.26 6.15 26.12
N GLY A 194 14.66 7.11 26.83
CA GLY A 194 13.23 7.37 26.86
C GLY A 194 12.63 7.71 25.50
N SER A 195 13.35 8.46 24.65
CA SER A 195 12.89 8.74 23.29
C SER A 195 12.90 7.47 22.41
N LEU A 196 13.93 6.64 22.53
CA LEU A 196 13.99 5.36 21.81
C LEU A 196 12.96 4.34 22.32
N ILE A 197 12.66 4.33 23.62
CA ILE A 197 11.58 3.52 24.21
C ILE A 197 10.24 3.93 23.63
N ARG A 198 9.91 5.23 23.62
CA ARG A 198 8.66 5.72 23.00
C ARG A 198 8.55 5.36 21.53
N LEU A 199 9.66 5.42 20.78
CA LEU A 199 9.67 5.00 19.37
C LEU A 199 9.40 3.50 19.20
N ARG A 200 9.89 2.65 20.12
CA ARG A 200 9.57 1.21 20.12
C ARG A 200 8.12 0.97 20.47
N GLU A 201 7.59 1.67 21.48
CA GLU A 201 6.16 1.62 21.85
C GLU A 201 5.29 1.99 20.65
N LEU A 202 5.56 3.13 20.00
CA LEU A 202 4.84 3.60 18.81
C LEU A 202 4.92 2.60 17.64
N ALA A 203 6.07 1.95 17.42
CA ALA A 203 6.21 0.90 16.41
C ALA A 203 5.37 -0.35 16.75
N SER A 204 5.23 -0.68 18.04
CA SER A 204 4.46 -1.84 18.52
C SER A 204 2.94 -1.61 18.61
N GLU A 205 2.48 -0.35 18.65
CA GLU A 205 1.06 0.03 18.79
C GLU A 205 0.14 -0.57 17.71
N ARG A 206 0.68 -0.96 16.55
CA ARG A 206 -0.12 -1.60 15.50
C ARG A 206 -0.71 -2.93 15.93
N GLU A 207 0.04 -3.76 16.68
CA GLU A 207 -0.45 -5.07 17.10
C GLU A 207 -1.59 -4.92 18.10
N ALA A 208 -1.46 -3.98 19.04
CA ALA A 208 -2.50 -3.66 20.01
C ALA A 208 -3.76 -3.09 19.34
N ALA A 209 -3.61 -2.11 18.43
CA ALA A 209 -4.75 -1.50 17.75
C ALA A 209 -5.50 -2.48 16.83
N LEU A 210 -4.83 -3.49 16.27
CA LEU A 210 -5.48 -4.54 15.48
C LEU A 210 -6.13 -5.63 16.33
N GLN A 211 -5.71 -5.82 17.58
CA GLN A 211 -6.34 -6.75 18.52
C GLN A 211 -7.61 -6.16 19.14
N GLU A 212 -7.59 -4.89 19.55
CA GLU A 212 -8.75 -4.19 20.10
C GLU A 212 -9.92 -4.07 19.12
N LEU A 213 -9.63 -3.99 17.81
CA LEU A 213 -10.66 -3.94 16.76
C LEU A 213 -11.23 -5.32 16.36
N ARG A 214 -10.69 -6.41 16.93
CA ARG A 214 -11.18 -7.79 16.70
C ARG A 214 -12.04 -8.32 17.85
N THR A 215 -12.05 -7.63 18.99
CA THR A 215 -12.87 -7.91 20.18
C THR A 215 -14.09 -7.02 20.19
#